data_AF-A0A377JGF5-F1
#
_entry.id   AF-A0A377JGF5-F1
#
_cell.length_a   1.000
_cell.length_b   1.000
_cell.length_c   1.000
_cell.angle_alpha   90.00
_cell.angle_beta   90.00
_cell.angle_gamma   90.00
#
_symmetry.space_group_name_H-M   'P 1'
#
loop_
_entity.id
_entity.type
_entity.pdbx_description
1 polymer ?
#
loop_
_entity_poly.entity_id
_entity_poly.type
_entity_poly.pdbx_seq_one_letter_code
_entity_poly.pdbx_strand_id
1 'polypeptide(L)'
;MATVRKRGDRWRVEVYRDGKRKSKTCSTKTEAILWGAEEEKKLELIAKGMQPETLFSDVIKRYLNEVTPTKRGEKHEFNRLTRFLRHPITDKYISDVTRQDLELWIKERLETVKGESVRRELSTIGHIFKVAVERWGISKPPL
;
A
#
# COMPACT_ATOMS: atom_id res chain seq x y z
N MET A 1 -5.41 -19.69 13.58
CA MET A 1 -5.15 -20.75 12.58
C MET A 1 -6.11 -20.58 11.42
N ALA A 2 -5.61 -20.53 10.19
CA ALA A 2 -6.47 -20.49 9.00
C ALA A 2 -7.22 -21.81 8.80
N THR A 3 -8.55 -21.74 8.62
CA THR A 3 -9.43 -22.88 8.36
C THR A 3 -9.79 -22.92 6.88
N VAL A 4 -9.36 -23.96 6.18
CA VAL A 4 -9.65 -24.17 4.76
C VAL A 4 -10.74 -25.24 4.62
N ARG A 5 -11.86 -24.90 3.96
CA ARG A 5 -12.99 -25.79 3.70
C ARG A 5 -13.35 -25.83 2.22
N LYS A 6 -13.64 -27.02 1.68
CA LYS A 6 -14.15 -27.18 0.32
C LYS A 6 -15.66 -26.90 0.28
N ARG A 7 -16.14 -26.13 -0.69
CA ARG A 7 -17.56 -25.89 -1.01
C ARG A 7 -17.77 -26.09 -2.51
N GLY A 8 -18.26 -27.27 -2.89
CA GLY A 8 -18.38 -27.66 -4.30
C GLY A 8 -17.01 -27.60 -4.98
N ASP A 9 -16.93 -26.83 -6.07
CA ASP A 9 -15.70 -26.64 -6.86
C ASP A 9 -14.77 -25.53 -6.33
N ARG A 10 -15.11 -24.91 -5.19
CA ARG A 10 -14.34 -23.79 -4.64
C ARG A 10 -13.83 -24.08 -3.24
N TRP A 11 -12.77 -23.38 -2.85
CA TRP A 11 -12.12 -23.50 -1.55
C TRP A 11 -12.35 -22.23 -0.76
N ARG A 12 -13.02 -22.31 0.39
CA ARG A 12 -13.21 -21.18 1.29
C ARG A 12 -12.19 -21.26 2.42
N VAL A 13 -11.53 -20.14 2.68
CA VAL A 13 -10.55 -19.98 3.74
C VAL A 13 -11.08 -18.98 4.73
N GLU A 14 -10.90 -19.25 6.01
CA GLU A 14 -11.32 -18.39 7.10
C GLU A 14 -10.19 -18.23 8.10
N VAL A 15 -9.86 -16.99 8.47
CA VAL A 15 -8.84 -16.70 9.48
C VAL A 15 -9.50 -15.89 10.59
N TYR A 16 -9.25 -16.30 11.84
CA TYR A 16 -9.73 -15.62 13.03
C TYR A 16 -8.58 -15.44 14.02
N ARG A 17 -8.35 -14.19 14.43
CA ARG A 17 -7.35 -13.84 15.45
C ARG A 17 -7.71 -12.50 16.09
N ASP A 18 -7.61 -12.42 17.41
CA ASP A 18 -7.88 -11.21 18.22
C ASP A 18 -9.19 -10.48 17.86
N GLY A 19 -10.28 -11.24 17.74
CA GLY A 19 -11.61 -10.69 17.43
C GLY A 19 -11.84 -10.31 15.96
N LYS A 20 -10.82 -10.38 15.10
CA LYS A 20 -10.93 -10.08 13.66
C LYS A 20 -11.07 -11.36 12.85
N ARG A 21 -12.15 -11.44 12.07
CA ARG A 21 -12.42 -12.54 11.14
C ARG A 21 -12.29 -12.09 9.70
N LYS A 22 -11.55 -12.85 8.89
CA LYS A 22 -11.44 -12.67 7.44
C LYS A 22 -11.77 -13.97 6.74
N SER A 23 -12.35 -13.89 5.55
CA SER A 23 -12.59 -15.06 4.72
C SER A 23 -12.48 -14.76 3.24
N LYS A 24 -11.94 -15.69 2.47
CA LYS A 24 -11.82 -15.62 1.00
C LYS A 24 -12.24 -16.94 0.37
N THR A 25 -12.72 -16.90 -0.87
CA THR A 25 -13.06 -18.09 -1.64
C THR A 25 -12.17 -18.19 -2.89
N CYS A 26 -11.28 -19.17 -2.89
CA CYS A 26 -10.31 -19.48 -3.93
C CYS A 26 -10.82 -20.59 -4.87
N SER A 27 -10.22 -20.71 -6.04
CA SER A 27 -10.52 -21.79 -7.00
C SER A 27 -9.73 -23.06 -6.68
N THR A 28 -8.52 -22.92 -6.12
CA THR A 28 -7.64 -24.05 -5.80
C THR A 28 -7.36 -24.17 -4.30
N LYS A 29 -7.07 -25.40 -3.86
CA LYS A 29 -6.69 -25.68 -2.46
C LYS A 29 -5.38 -24.98 -2.09
N THR A 30 -4.43 -24.95 -3.01
CA THR A 30 -3.10 -24.37 -2.80
C THR A 30 -3.21 -22.86 -2.60
N GLU A 31 -3.97 -22.15 -3.45
CA GLU A 31 -4.24 -20.72 -3.29
C GLU A 31 -4.94 -20.43 -1.95
N ALA A 32 -5.89 -21.29 -1.57
CA ALA A 32 -6.57 -21.18 -0.29
C ALA A 32 -5.62 -21.32 0.92
N ILE A 33 -4.71 -22.28 0.89
CA ILE A 33 -3.71 -22.47 1.95
C ILE A 33 -2.75 -21.27 2.00
N LEU A 34 -2.27 -20.82 0.84
CA LEU A 34 -1.33 -19.70 0.74
C LEU A 34 -1.94 -18.42 1.31
N TRP A 35 -3.16 -18.08 0.87
CA TRP A 35 -3.89 -16.91 1.37
C TRP A 35 -4.17 -17.00 2.87
N GLY A 36 -4.52 -18.20 3.37
CA GLY A 36 -4.74 -18.42 4.79
C GLY A 36 -3.49 -18.15 5.64
N ALA A 37 -2.33 -18.61 5.18
CA ALA A 37 -1.05 -18.40 5.85
C ALA A 37 -0.61 -16.93 5.83
N GLU A 38 -0.78 -16.24 4.69
CA GLU A 38 -0.50 -14.80 4.54
C GLU A 38 -1.38 -13.97 5.49
N GLU A 39 -2.69 -14.22 5.50
CA GLU A 39 -3.64 -13.46 6.32
C GLU A 39 -3.46 -13.77 7.83
N GLU A 40 -3.06 -14.99 8.19
CA GLU A 40 -2.73 -15.34 9.58
C GLU A 40 -1.47 -14.61 10.08
N LYS A 41 -0.41 -14.59 9.26
CA LYS A 41 0.81 -13.83 9.56
C LYS A 41 0.52 -12.34 9.65
N LYS A 42 -0.35 -11.83 8.77
CA LYS A 42 -0.83 -10.45 8.80
C LYS A 42 -1.53 -10.12 10.10
N LEU A 43 -2.48 -10.94 10.54
CA LEU A 43 -3.16 -10.74 11.81
C LEU A 43 -2.22 -10.88 13.02
N GLU A 44 -1.21 -11.74 12.95
CA GLU A 44 -0.17 -11.86 13.99
C GLU A 44 0.67 -10.60 14.14
N LEU A 45 1.07 -9.99 13.03
CA LEU A 45 1.83 -8.74 13.05
C LEU A 45 0.97 -7.60 13.62
N ILE A 46 -0.30 -7.50 13.23
CA ILE A 46 -1.28 -6.56 13.81
C ILE A 46 -1.35 -6.72 15.33
N ALA A 47 -1.46 -7.96 15.81
CA ALA A 47 -1.54 -8.26 17.24
C ALA A 47 -0.30 -7.85 18.02
N LYS A 48 0.88 -7.88 17.39
CA LYS A 48 2.16 -7.44 17.95
C LYS A 48 2.41 -5.93 17.82
N GLY A 49 1.42 -5.15 17.38
CA GLY A 49 1.56 -3.70 17.15
C GLY A 49 2.39 -3.33 15.92
N MET A 50 2.80 -4.32 15.13
CA MET A 50 3.48 -4.12 13.85
C MET A 50 2.40 -4.01 12.77
N GLN A 51 2.10 -2.78 12.32
CA GLN A 51 1.12 -2.56 11.26
C GLN A 51 1.58 -3.25 9.96
N PRO A 52 0.87 -4.27 9.46
CA PRO A 52 1.25 -4.91 8.23
C PRO A 52 0.65 -4.15 7.05
N GLU A 53 1.48 -3.97 6.03
CA GLU A 53 1.03 -4.11 4.66
C GLU A 53 -0.02 -3.10 4.19
N THR A 54 0.15 -1.82 4.52
CA THR A 54 -0.58 -0.78 3.77
C THR A 54 0.14 -0.60 2.44
N LEU A 55 -0.55 -0.89 1.33
CA LEU A 55 -0.02 -0.61 0.00
C LEU A 55 0.23 0.88 -0.14
N PHE A 56 1.33 1.24 -0.80
CA PHE A 56 1.63 2.64 -1.02
C PHE A 56 0.53 3.33 -1.83
N SER A 57 -0.08 2.63 -2.78
CA SER A 57 -1.26 3.09 -3.52
C SER A 57 -2.44 3.47 -2.61
N ASP A 58 -2.71 2.70 -1.56
CA ASP A 58 -3.81 2.99 -0.63
C ASP A 58 -3.50 4.20 0.25
N VAL A 59 -2.23 4.38 0.65
CA VAL A 59 -1.78 5.59 1.35
C VAL A 59 -1.96 6.82 0.46
N ILE A 60 -1.60 6.73 -0.82
CA ILE A 60 -1.76 7.83 -1.78
C ILE A 60 -3.25 8.17 -1.99
N LYS A 61 -4.12 7.16 -2.15
CA LYS A 61 -5.57 7.37 -2.28
C LYS A 61 -6.16 8.03 -1.04
N ARG A 62 -5.76 7.59 0.15
CA ARG A 62 -6.16 8.19 1.42
C ARG A 62 -5.72 9.65 1.49
N TYR A 63 -4.48 9.93 1.10
CA TYR A 63 -3.94 11.28 1.05
C TYR A 63 -4.71 12.19 0.07
N LEU A 64 -5.06 11.66 -1.10
CA LEU A 64 -5.88 12.36 -2.09
C LEU A 64 -7.27 12.74 -1.58
N ASN A 65 -7.83 11.95 -0.66
CA ASN A 65 -9.16 12.19 -0.08
C ASN A 65 -9.11 13.09 1.16
N GLU A 66 -8.09 12.93 2.02
CA GLU A 66 -8.02 13.61 3.32
C GLU A 66 -7.19 14.90 3.32
N VAL A 67 -6.17 15.00 2.46
CA VAL A 67 -5.15 16.07 2.53
C VAL A 67 -5.12 16.93 1.27
N THR A 68 -5.19 16.33 0.08
CA THR A 68 -5.15 17.09 -1.17
C THR A 68 -6.28 18.14 -1.32
N PRO A 69 -7.54 17.90 -0.89
CA PRO A 69 -8.62 18.88 -1.03
C PRO A 69 -8.44 20.13 -0.17
N THR A 70 -7.59 20.07 0.87
CA THR A 70 -7.32 21.25 1.71
C THR A 70 -6.24 22.16 1.14
N LYS A 71 -5.68 21.83 -0.03
CA LYS A 71 -4.56 22.57 -0.62
C LYS A 71 -5.02 23.43 -1.78
N ARG A 72 -4.49 24.65 -1.85
CA ARG A 72 -4.71 25.60 -2.97
C ARG A 72 -4.38 25.03 -4.35
N GLY A 73 -3.50 24.03 -4.43
CA GLY A 73 -3.05 23.37 -5.67
C GLY A 73 -3.67 22.00 -5.93
N GLU A 74 -4.85 21.69 -5.36
CA GLU A 74 -5.47 20.36 -5.36
C GLU A 74 -5.52 19.70 -6.75
N LYS A 75 -5.96 20.42 -7.79
CA LYS A 75 -6.17 19.85 -9.13
C LYS A 75 -4.87 19.33 -9.74
N HIS A 76 -3.80 20.09 -9.57
CA HIS A 76 -2.48 19.71 -10.08
C HIS A 76 -1.87 18.58 -9.27
N GLU A 77 -2.06 18.59 -7.95
CA GLU A 77 -1.59 17.50 -7.08
C GLU A 77 -2.33 16.19 -7.38
N PHE A 78 -3.66 16.27 -7.53
CA PHE A 78 -4.52 15.15 -7.89
C PHE A 78 -4.07 14.49 -9.19
N ASN A 79 -3.84 15.27 -10.24
CA ASN A 79 -3.40 14.75 -11.53
C ASN A 79 -2.02 14.09 -11.45
N ARG A 80 -1.08 14.67 -10.70
CA ARG A 80 0.27 14.10 -10.53
C ARG A 80 0.23 12.79 -9.75
N LEU A 81 -0.50 12.73 -8.63
CA LEU A 81 -0.61 11.53 -7.81
C LEU A 81 -1.42 10.43 -8.50
N THR A 82 -2.48 10.78 -9.23
CA THR A 82 -3.24 9.82 -10.05
C THR A 82 -2.36 9.19 -11.15
N ARG A 83 -1.43 9.96 -11.72
CA ARG A 83 -0.44 9.43 -12.66
C ARG A 83 0.58 8.52 -11.95
N PHE A 84 1.05 8.95 -10.76
CA PHE A 84 1.99 8.18 -9.96
C PHE A 84 1.42 6.83 -9.50
N LEU A 85 0.11 6.76 -9.22
CA LEU A 85 -0.62 5.52 -8.93
C LEU A 85 -0.59 4.46 -10.04
N ARG A 86 -0.11 4.80 -11.25
CA ARG A 86 0.07 3.83 -12.35
C ARG A 86 1.46 3.19 -12.34
N HIS A 87 2.36 3.63 -11.48
CA HIS A 87 3.73 3.16 -11.43
C HIS A 87 3.86 1.94 -10.50
N PRO A 88 4.64 0.89 -10.86
CA PRO A 88 4.75 -0.33 -10.06
C PRO A 88 5.19 -0.14 -8.60
N ILE A 89 5.87 0.97 -8.29
CA ILE A 89 6.25 1.33 -6.92
C ILE A 89 5.02 1.43 -5.99
N THR A 90 3.84 1.77 -6.51
CA THR A 90 2.64 1.93 -5.69
C THR A 90 1.97 0.60 -5.33
N ASP A 91 2.38 -0.49 -6.00
CA ASP A 91 1.94 -1.86 -5.71
C ASP A 91 2.78 -2.51 -4.60
N LYS A 92 3.86 -1.85 -4.16
CA LYS A 92 4.63 -2.24 -2.99
C LYS A 92 3.94 -1.79 -1.70
N TYR A 93 4.20 -2.53 -0.62
CA TYR A 93 3.88 -2.03 0.71
C TYR A 93 4.69 -0.79 1.01
N ILE A 94 4.07 0.18 1.68
CA ILE A 94 4.73 1.44 1.99
C ILE A 94 5.99 1.26 2.84
N SER A 95 6.05 0.22 3.67
CA SER A 95 7.23 -0.19 4.44
C SER A 95 8.38 -0.70 3.57
N ASP A 96 8.08 -1.23 2.40
CA ASP A 96 9.01 -1.93 1.51
C ASP A 96 9.49 -1.02 0.37
N VAL A 97 9.00 0.22 0.31
CA VAL A 97 9.47 1.21 -0.65
C VAL A 97 10.89 1.59 -0.26
N THR A 98 11.84 1.23 -1.13
CA THR A 98 13.26 1.53 -0.92
C THR A 98 13.67 2.82 -1.63
N ARG A 99 14.83 3.35 -1.24
CA ARG A 99 15.47 4.45 -1.96
C ARG A 99 15.74 4.13 -3.43
N GLN A 100 16.13 2.89 -3.74
CA GLN A 100 16.41 2.45 -5.11
C GLN A 100 15.16 2.49 -6.00
N ASP A 101 13.99 2.16 -5.43
CA ASP A 101 12.71 2.26 -6.14
C ASP A 101 12.38 3.71 -6.55
N LEU A 102 12.63 4.65 -5.64
CA LEU A 102 12.45 6.07 -5.92
C LEU A 102 13.48 6.59 -6.93
N GLU A 103 14.73 6.14 -6.86
CA GLU A 103 15.77 6.50 -7.82
C GLU A 103 15.47 6.00 -9.24
N LEU A 104 14.94 4.78 -9.36
CA LEU A 104 14.46 4.23 -10.63
C LEU A 104 13.32 5.08 -11.19
N TRP A 105 12.31 5.36 -10.36
CA TRP A 105 11.20 6.22 -10.75
C TRP A 105 11.65 7.63 -11.18
N ILE A 106 12.63 8.23 -10.48
CA ILE A 106 13.20 9.53 -10.84
C ILE A 106 13.83 9.47 -12.24
N LYS A 107 14.64 8.44 -12.52
CA LYS A 107 15.29 8.26 -13.82
C LYS A 107 14.26 8.18 -14.94
N GLU A 108 13.24 7.33 -14.78
CA GLU A 108 12.15 7.20 -15.74
C GLU A 108 11.35 8.50 -15.95
N ARG A 109 11.10 9.27 -14.88
CA ARG A 109 10.40 10.55 -15.05
C ARG A 109 11.25 11.62 -15.73
N LEU A 110 12.56 11.66 -15.50
CA LEU A 110 13.44 12.63 -16.15
C LEU A 110 13.50 12.47 -17.67
N GLU A 111 13.14 11.30 -18.22
CA GLU A 111 13.02 11.09 -19.67
C GLU A 111 11.82 11.85 -20.28
N THR A 112 10.80 12.15 -19.47
CA THR A 112 9.52 12.71 -19.96
C THR A 112 9.24 14.12 -19.46
N VAL A 113 9.87 14.55 -18.36
CA VAL A 113 9.63 15.84 -17.74
C VAL A 113 10.91 16.51 -17.26
N LYS A 114 10.89 17.84 -17.15
CA LYS A 114 12.00 18.63 -16.59
C LYS A 114 12.22 18.30 -15.11
N GLY A 115 13.46 18.44 -14.65
CA GLY A 115 13.84 18.14 -13.26
C GLY A 115 13.07 18.94 -12.19
N GLU A 116 12.58 20.14 -12.51
CA GLU A 116 11.71 20.91 -11.60
C GLU A 116 10.38 20.18 -11.33
N SER A 117 9.78 19.56 -12.35
CA SER A 117 8.56 18.78 -12.20
C SER A 117 8.78 17.57 -11.31
N VAL A 118 9.91 16.87 -11.49
CA VAL A 118 10.29 15.72 -10.65
C VAL A 118 10.49 16.15 -9.19
N ARG A 119 11.17 17.27 -8.94
CA ARG A 119 11.33 17.81 -7.57
C ARG A 119 9.99 18.09 -6.89
N ARG A 120 9.02 18.69 -7.60
CA ARG A 120 7.68 18.96 -7.03
C ARG A 120 6.94 17.67 -6.68
N GLU A 121 7.07 16.64 -7.50
CA GLU A 121 6.47 15.33 -7.23
C GLU A 121 7.14 14.63 -6.05
N LEU A 122 8.48 14.63 -5.97
CA LEU A 122 9.22 14.11 -4.81
C LEU A 122 8.85 14.82 -3.51
N SER A 123 8.68 16.15 -3.55
CA SER A 123 8.24 16.91 -2.37
C SER A 123 6.84 16.47 -1.91
N THR A 124 5.95 16.14 -2.85
CA THR A 124 4.61 15.64 -2.54
C THR A 124 4.68 14.24 -1.92
N ILE A 125 5.48 13.35 -2.51
CA ILE A 125 5.72 11.99 -2.02
C ILE A 125 6.33 12.00 -0.60
N GLY A 126 7.32 12.86 -0.35
CA GLY A 126 7.90 13.05 0.97
C GLY A 126 6.88 13.48 2.02
N HIS A 127 5.96 14.38 1.64
CA HIS A 127 4.88 14.79 2.54
C HIS A 127 3.88 13.65 2.80
N ILE A 128 3.60 12.80 1.81
CA ILE A 128 2.76 11.60 2.00
C ILE A 128 3.38 10.68 3.05
N PHE A 129 4.69 10.40 2.97
CA PHE A 129 5.38 9.59 3.98
C PHE A 129 5.31 10.22 5.37
N LYS A 130 5.52 11.54 5.46
CA LYS A 130 5.42 12.26 6.74
C LYS A 130 4.02 12.14 7.35
N VAL A 131 2.97 12.38 6.56
CA VAL A 131 1.58 12.25 7.01
C VAL A 131 1.26 10.81 7.41
N ALA A 132 1.75 9.82 6.65
CA ALA A 132 1.53 8.42 6.96
C ALA A 132 2.08 8.04 8.33
N VAL A 133 3.28 8.52 8.67
CA VAL A 133 3.88 8.28 9.98
C VAL A 133 3.18 9.06 11.08
N GLU A 134 3.08 10.39 10.93
CA GLU A 134 2.66 11.28 12.02
C GLU A 134 1.16 11.22 12.31
N ARG A 135 0.32 11.05 11.29
CA ARG A 135 -1.14 11.11 11.43
C ARG A 135 -1.80 9.74 11.39
N TRP A 136 -1.22 8.79 10.67
CA TRP A 136 -1.83 7.47 10.46
C TRP A 136 -1.10 6.34 11.18
N GLY A 137 0.01 6.63 11.86
CA GLY A 137 0.78 5.65 12.62
C GLY A 137 1.39 4.55 11.76
N ILE A 138 1.55 4.80 10.46
CA ILE A 138 2.12 3.87 9.49
C ILE A 138 3.64 3.89 9.65
N SER A 139 4.26 2.73 9.78
CA SER A 139 5.73 2.64 9.96
C SER A 139 6.46 3.35 8.83
N LYS A 140 7.48 4.14 9.20
CA LYS A 140 8.34 4.85 8.25
C LYS A 140 9.01 3.81 7.32
N PRO A 141 9.01 4.02 5.98
CA PRO A 141 9.89 3.25 5.12
C PRO A 141 11.36 3.48 5.51
N PRO A 142 12.26 2.54 5.17
CA PRO A 142 13.70 2.71 5.31
C PRO A 142 14.22 3.73 4.28
N LEU A 143 13.88 5.00 4.49
CA LEU A 143 14.34 6.18 3.75
C LEU A 143 15.25 7.03 4.61
#